data_AF-A0A2T4D3Z0-F1
#
_entry.id   AF-A0A2T4D3Z0-F1
#
_cell.length_a   1.000
_cell.length_b   1.000
_cell.length_c   1.000
_cell.angle_alpha   90.00
_cell.angle_beta   90.00
_cell.angle_gamma   90.00
#
_symmetry.space_group_name_H-M   'P 1'
#
loop_
_entity.id
_entity.type
_entity.pdbx_description
1 polymer ?
#
loop_
_entity_poly.entity_id
_entity_poly.type
_entity_poly.pdbx_seq_one_letter_code
_entity_poly.pdbx_strand_id
1 'polypeptide(L)' 'MNEKNSDKETEAKKSDRTAGSGIAIGVALGVTFGIVFDNLAIGIAIGLALGVAFDASANSRTPKG' A
#
# COMPACT_ATOMS: atom_id res chain seq x y z
N MET A 1 29.67 -14.37 -2.24
CA MET A 1 28.73 -14.08 -3.35
C MET A 1 27.73 -13.07 -2.81
N ASN A 2 27.70 -11.85 -3.36
CA ASN A 2 26.75 -10.82 -2.94
C ASN A 2 25.54 -10.91 -3.86
N GLU A 3 24.47 -11.48 -3.35
CA GLU A 3 23.23 -11.66 -4.10
C GLU A 3 22.59 -10.30 -4.32
N LYS A 4 22.21 -10.11 -5.58
CA LYS A 4 21.73 -8.87 -6.17
C LYS A 4 20.38 -8.53 -5.53
N ASN A 5 20.35 -7.43 -4.77
CA ASN A 5 19.13 -6.78 -4.32
C ASN A 5 18.24 -6.59 -5.55
N SER A 6 17.13 -7.33 -5.58
CA SER A 6 16.13 -7.23 -6.63
C SER A 6 15.36 -5.96 -6.37
N ASP A 7 15.75 -4.89 -7.05
CA ASP A 7 15.05 -3.62 -7.10
C ASP A 7 13.67 -3.88 -7.74
N LYS A 8 12.70 -4.27 -6.91
CA LYS A 8 11.33 -4.51 -7.34
C LYS A 8 10.60 -3.17 -7.41
N GLU A 9 10.79 -2.52 -8.55
CA GLU A 9 10.01 -1.42 -9.05
C GLU A 9 8.51 -1.65 -8.74
N THR A 10 7.97 -0.85 -7.82
CA THR A 10 6.52 -0.70 -7.67
C THR A 10 6.20 0.72 -8.09
N GLU A 11 6.05 0.90 -9.39
CA GLU A 11 5.55 2.13 -9.99
C GLU A 11 4.08 2.34 -9.59
N ALA A 12 3.86 2.92 -8.41
CA ALA A 12 2.54 3.39 -7.99
C ALA A 12 2.21 4.67 -8.77
N LYS A 13 1.61 4.46 -9.94
CA LYS A 13 1.09 5.48 -10.87
C LYS A 13 0.29 6.55 -10.12
N LYS A 14 0.86 7.75 -10.04
CA LYS A 14 0.25 8.94 -9.46
C LYS A 14 -0.76 9.54 -10.46
N SER A 15 -2.05 9.29 -10.27
CA SER A 15 -3.11 10.05 -10.95
C SER A 15 -4.41 10.02 -10.15
N ASP A 16 -4.96 11.22 -9.97
CA ASP A 16 -6.26 11.58 -9.39
C ASP A 16 -6.37 11.78 -7.86
N ARG A 17 -6.67 13.03 -7.48
CA ARG A 17 -6.47 13.64 -6.16
C ARG A 17 -7.47 13.25 -5.06
N THR A 18 -8.34 12.26 -5.25
CA THR A 18 -9.45 12.07 -4.28
C THR A 18 -9.86 10.62 -4.00
N ALA A 19 -9.42 9.63 -4.76
CA ALA A 19 -9.74 8.22 -4.51
C ALA A 19 -8.45 7.39 -4.50
N GLY A 20 -8.08 6.80 -3.36
CA GLY A 20 -6.85 6.01 -3.24
C GLY A 20 -5.79 6.55 -2.27
N SER A 21 -6.11 7.57 -1.45
CA SER A 21 -5.21 8.03 -0.39
C SER A 21 -4.93 6.90 0.63
N GLY A 22 -5.93 6.09 0.96
CA GLY A 22 -5.77 4.95 1.85
C GLY A 22 -4.84 3.89 1.27
N ILE A 23 -5.02 3.55 -0.01
CA ILE A 23 -4.16 2.60 -0.73
C ILE A 23 -2.71 3.11 -0.80
N ALA A 24 -2.50 4.39 -1.11
CA ALA A 24 -1.16 4.96 -1.20
C ALA A 24 -0.40 4.90 0.14
N ILE A 25 -1.07 5.24 1.24
CA ILE A 25 -0.49 5.14 2.58
C ILE A 25 -0.23 3.67 2.94
N GLY A 26 -1.20 2.79 2.68
CA GLY A 26 -1.08 1.35 2.93
C GLY A 26 0.10 0.72 2.19
N VAL A 27 0.26 1.03 0.90
CA VAL A 27 1.38 0.54 0.08
C VAL A 27 2.71 1.09 0.58
N ALA A 28 2.81 2.39 0.88
CA ALA A 28 4.06 2.98 1.38
C ALA A 28 4.52 2.34 2.71
N LEU A 29 3.58 2.13 3.64
CA LEU A 29 3.86 1.43 4.89
C LEU A 29 4.18 -0.05 4.67
N GLY A 30 3.42 -0.72 3.80
CA GLY A 30 3.62 -2.13 3.46
C GLY A 30 4.97 -2.41 2.83
N VAL A 31 5.44 -1.57 1.91
CA VAL A 31 6.78 -1.66 1.32
C VAL A 31 7.84 -1.48 2.40
N THR A 32 7.70 -0.45 3.24
CA THR A 32 8.66 -0.17 4.33
C THR A 32 8.78 -1.36 5.28
N PHE A 33 7.67 -1.93 5.74
CA PHE A 33 7.69 -3.13 6.58
C PHE A 33 8.18 -4.36 5.84
N GLY A 34 7.82 -4.52 4.57
CA GLY A 34 8.28 -5.63 3.73
C GLY A 34 9.81 -5.67 3.58
N ILE A 35 10.45 -4.50 3.47
CA ILE A 35 11.91 -4.38 3.44
C ILE A 35 12.50 -4.73 4.82
N VAL A 36 11.90 -4.26 5.91
CA VAL A 36 12.37 -4.55 7.29
C VAL A 36 12.32 -6.05 7.61
N PHE A 37 11.29 -6.75 7.12
CA PHE A 37 11.13 -8.19 7.35
C PHE A 37 11.83 -9.07 6.31
N ASP A 38 12.56 -8.48 5.37
CA ASP A 38 13.13 -9.18 4.19
C ASP A 38 12.06 -10.02 3.44
N ASN A 39 10.81 -9.57 3.53
CA ASN A 39 9.64 -10.28 3.05
C ASN A 39 8.60 -9.29 2.53
N LEU A 40 8.85 -8.81 1.32
CA LEU A 40 7.99 -7.85 0.64
C LEU A 40 6.57 -8.38 0.44
N ALA A 41 6.39 -9.69 0.28
CA ALA A 41 5.06 -10.30 0.14
C ALA A 41 4.18 -10.06 1.37
N ILE A 42 4.73 -10.26 2.57
CA ILE A 42 4.02 -10.00 3.83
C ILE A 42 3.74 -8.51 4.00
N GLY A 43 4.74 -7.67 3.73
CA GLY A 43 4.60 -6.22 3.84
C GLY A 43 3.51 -5.65 2.94
N ILE A 44 3.50 -6.02 1.66
CA ILE A 44 2.48 -5.60 0.69
C ILE A 44 1.11 -6.16 1.05
N ALA A 45 0.99 -7.42 1.48
CA ALA A 45 -0.29 -8.00 1.88
C ALA A 45 -0.92 -7.23 3.05
N ILE A 46 -0.14 -6.92 4.08
CA ILE A 46 -0.59 -6.14 5.24
C ILE A 46 -0.90 -4.70 4.82
N GLY A 47 0.01 -4.06 4.08
CA GLY A 47 -0.13 -2.69 3.61
C GLY A 47 -1.37 -2.47 2.73
N LEU A 48 -1.63 -3.39 1.80
CA LEU A 48 -2.83 -3.36 0.96
C LEU A 48 -4.10 -3.65 1.77
N ALA A 49 -4.09 -4.62 2.68
CA ALA A 49 -5.25 -4.90 3.54
C ALA A 49 -5.64 -3.67 4.36
N LEU A 50 -4.65 -2.99 4.96
CA LEU A 50 -4.86 -1.75 5.71
C LEU A 50 -5.30 -0.60 4.79
N GLY A 51 -4.62 -0.41 3.66
CA GLY A 51 -4.93 0.67 2.72
C GLY A 51 -6.34 0.55 2.16
N VAL A 52 -6.76 -0.66 1.77
CA VAL A 52 -8.13 -0.96 1.30
C VAL A 52 -9.12 -0.80 2.44
N ALA A 53 -8.82 -1.25 3.67
CA ALA A 53 -9.71 -1.09 4.81
C ALA A 53 -9.93 0.39 5.16
N PHE A 54 -8.88 1.21 5.14
CA PHE A 54 -8.98 2.64 5.36
C PHE A 54 -9.70 3.36 4.22
N ASP A 55 -9.48 2.97 2.97
CA ASP A 55 -10.18 3.53 1.82
C ASP A 55 -11.68 3.17 1.85
N ALA A 56 -12.02 1.90 2.14
CA ALA A 56 -13.38 1.43 2.32
C ALA A 56 -14.09 2.09 3.52
N SER A 57 -13.38 2.32 4.63
CA SER A 57 -13.89 3.01 5.82
C SER A 57 -14.01 4.52 5.63
N ALA A 58 -13.12 5.14 4.85
CA ALA A 58 -13.22 6.55 4.49
C ALA A 58 -14.37 6.80 3.51
N ASN A 59 -14.67 5.84 2.64
CA ASN A 59 -15.76 5.92 1.66
C ASN A 59 -17.15 5.60 2.23
N SER A 60 -17.25 5.10 3.46
CA SER A 60 -18.54 4.83 4.12
C SER A 60 -19.17 6.05 4.80
N ARG A 61 -18.64 7.26 4.60
CA ARG A 61 -19.22 8.53 5.08
C ARG A 61 -19.97 9.33 4.02
N THR A 62 -20.75 8.65 3.16
CA THR A 62 -21.91 9.30 2.53
C THR A 62 -23.18 8.60 3.00
N PRO A 63 -23.87 9.11 4.03
CA PRO A 63 -25.31 8.89 4.15
C PRO A 63 -25.95 9.45 2.88
N LYS A 64 -26.29 8.58 1.92
CA LYS A 64 -27.25 8.93 0.88
C LYS A 64 -28.63 8.82 1.54
N GLY A 65 -29.19 9.97 1.89
CA GLY A 65 -30.60 10.11 2.24
C GLY A 65 -31.50 9.85 1.05
#